data_AF-A0A3S1RWB8-F1
#
_entry.id   AF-A0A3S1RWB8-F1
#
_cell.length_a   1.000
_cell.length_b   1.000
_cell.length_c   1.000
_cell.angle_alpha   90.00
_cell.angle_beta   90.00
_cell.angle_gamma   90.00
#
_symmetry.space_group_name_H-M   'P 1'
#
loop_
_entity.id
_entity.type
_entity.pdbx_description
1 polymer ?
#
loop_
_entity_poly.entity_id
_entity_poly.type
_entity_poly.pdbx_seq_one_letter_code
_entity_poly.pdbx_strand_id
1 'polypeptide(L)'
;LKQAALPNGKLLTLSGASGAHAATTAEKAALDANPAIAARGFSTLTGHMKEAQFPFAVALAALAVDRKAAYPVFDAAAETPFEGVPQSVLATAIGYHQFEGMALVNAA
;
A
#
# COMPACT_ATOMS: atom_id res chain seq x y z
N LEU A 1 10.44 8.81 -19.48
CA LEU A 1 10.80 8.68 -18.05
C LEU A 1 11.32 7.25 -17.85
N LYS A 2 12.49 7.05 -17.22
CA LYS A 2 12.95 5.71 -16.84
C LYS A 2 12.05 5.20 -15.72
N GLN A 3 11.53 3.98 -15.85
CA GLN A 3 10.68 3.36 -14.82
C GLN A 3 11.53 3.12 -13.56
N ALA A 4 11.05 3.55 -12.39
CA ALA A 4 11.73 3.30 -11.13
C ALA A 4 11.74 1.78 -10.86
N ALA A 5 12.91 1.21 -10.58
CA ALA A 5 13.02 -0.20 -10.26
C ALA A 5 12.47 -0.46 -8.85
N LEU A 6 11.74 -1.57 -8.68
CA LEU A 6 11.28 -2.00 -7.37
C LEU A 6 12.46 -2.49 -6.52
N PRO A 7 12.51 -2.16 -5.22
CA PRO A 7 13.49 -2.75 -4.31
C PRO A 7 13.22 -4.26 -4.19
N ASN A 8 14.25 -5.08 -4.35
CA ASN A 8 14.23 -6.54 -4.13
C ASN A 8 13.18 -7.35 -4.91
N GLY A 9 12.61 -6.79 -5.99
CA GLY A 9 11.78 -7.52 -6.96
C GLY A 9 10.32 -7.80 -6.55
N LYS A 10 9.93 -7.65 -5.28
CA LYS A 10 8.53 -7.68 -4.79
C LYS A 10 8.31 -6.56 -3.78
N LEU A 11 7.13 -5.95 -3.77
CA LEU A 11 6.82 -4.81 -2.88
C LEU A 11 5.44 -4.96 -2.24
N LEU A 12 5.41 -5.10 -0.92
CA LEU A 12 4.17 -4.96 -0.15
C LEU A 12 3.77 -3.48 -0.17
N THR A 13 2.49 -3.20 -0.39
CA THR A 13 1.96 -1.83 -0.42
C THR A 13 0.73 -1.70 0.47
N LEU A 14 0.72 -0.72 1.36
CA LEU A 14 -0.42 -0.34 2.20
C LEU A 14 -1.13 0.81 1.50
N SER A 15 -2.25 0.50 0.86
CA SER A 15 -3.12 1.50 0.23
C SER A 15 -4.02 2.15 1.26
N GLY A 16 -3.88 3.46 1.38
CA GLY A 16 -4.76 4.34 2.11
C GLY A 16 -5.77 5.08 1.22
N ALA A 17 -6.13 4.55 0.04
CA ALA A 17 -7.11 5.21 -0.83
C ALA A 17 -8.46 5.44 -0.14
N SER A 18 -9.11 6.55 -0.47
CA SER A 18 -10.27 7.03 0.27
C SER A 18 -11.58 6.26 0.06
N GLY A 19 -11.60 5.30 -0.86
CA GLY A 19 -12.82 4.65 -1.34
C GLY A 19 -13.62 5.49 -2.35
N ALA A 20 -13.10 6.66 -2.77
CA ALA A 20 -13.73 7.42 -3.84
C ALA A 20 -13.60 6.63 -5.14
N HIS A 21 -14.72 6.36 -5.83
CA HIS A 21 -14.74 5.41 -6.94
C HIS A 21 -13.64 5.68 -7.99
N ALA A 22 -13.53 6.91 -8.49
CA ALA A 22 -12.53 7.27 -9.50
C ALA A 22 -11.09 7.19 -8.96
N ALA A 23 -10.84 7.74 -7.77
CA ALA A 23 -9.49 7.83 -7.21
C ALA A 23 -8.96 6.44 -6.78
N THR A 24 -9.78 5.63 -6.12
CA THR A 24 -9.45 4.23 -5.76
C THR A 24 -9.24 3.38 -7.01
N THR A 25 -10.04 3.57 -8.07
CA THR A 25 -9.85 2.84 -9.33
C THR A 25 -8.53 3.22 -9.99
N ALA A 26 -8.17 4.51 -10.00
CA ALA A 26 -6.92 4.99 -10.56
C ALA A 26 -5.70 4.44 -9.81
N GLU A 27 -5.72 4.46 -8.47
CA GLU A 27 -4.64 3.88 -7.66
C GLU A 27 -4.53 2.37 -7.91
N LYS A 28 -5.66 1.64 -7.85
CA LYS A 28 -5.67 0.21 -8.11
C LYS A 28 -5.09 -0.13 -9.48
N ALA A 29 -5.50 0.59 -10.52
CA ALA A 29 -4.96 0.40 -11.86
C ALA A 29 -3.44 0.66 -11.94
N ALA A 30 -2.94 1.68 -11.22
CA ALA A 30 -1.51 1.98 -11.16
C ALA A 30 -0.70 0.90 -10.42
N LEU A 31 -1.24 0.34 -9.32
CA LEU A 31 -0.60 -0.73 -8.57
C LEU A 31 -0.66 -2.08 -9.33
N ASP A 32 -1.81 -2.42 -9.92
CA ASP A 32 -2.02 -3.66 -10.67
C ASP A 32 -1.20 -3.72 -11.96
N ALA A 33 -0.78 -2.56 -12.51
CA ALA A 33 0.10 -2.50 -13.67
C ALA A 33 1.48 -3.15 -13.43
N ASN A 34 1.84 -3.40 -12.16
CA ASN A 34 3.04 -4.13 -11.80
C ASN A 34 2.72 -5.36 -10.93
N PRO A 35 2.81 -6.60 -11.46
CA PRO A 35 2.44 -7.81 -10.72
C PRO A 35 3.35 -8.11 -9.52
N ALA A 36 4.48 -7.43 -9.38
CA ALA A 36 5.35 -7.53 -8.21
C ALA A 36 4.85 -6.72 -7.01
N ILE A 37 3.82 -5.90 -7.17
CA ILE A 37 3.19 -5.13 -6.09
C ILE A 37 2.05 -5.95 -5.48
N ALA A 38 2.14 -6.23 -4.18
CA ALA A 38 1.05 -6.82 -3.41
C ALA A 38 0.39 -5.74 -2.54
N ALA A 39 -0.72 -5.19 -3.01
CA ALA A 39 -1.44 -4.11 -2.33
C ALA A 39 -2.38 -4.63 -1.22
N ARG A 40 -2.56 -3.81 -0.18
CA ARG A 40 -3.46 -4.02 0.95
C ARG A 40 -4.29 -2.77 1.19
N GLY A 41 -5.59 -2.83 0.96
CA GLY A 41 -6.52 -1.74 1.28
C GLY A 41 -6.92 -1.78 2.75
N PHE A 42 -6.12 -1.21 3.65
CA PHE A 42 -6.37 -1.34 5.10
C PHE A 42 -7.66 -0.65 5.57
N SER A 43 -8.23 0.25 4.76
CA SER A 43 -9.54 0.85 5.04
C SER A 43 -10.70 -0.14 5.00
N THR A 44 -10.53 -1.32 4.40
CA THR A 44 -11.51 -2.43 4.51
C THR A 44 -11.73 -2.86 5.97
N LEU A 45 -10.70 -2.74 6.81
CA LEU A 45 -10.77 -3.13 8.22
C LEU A 45 -11.06 -1.96 9.16
N THR A 46 -10.61 -0.76 8.81
CA THR A 46 -10.56 0.38 9.72
C THR A 46 -11.53 1.51 9.36
N GLY A 47 -12.17 1.44 8.18
CA GLY A 47 -12.78 2.61 7.57
C GLY A 47 -11.73 3.62 7.10
N HIS A 48 -12.16 4.85 6.79
CA HIS A 48 -11.26 5.91 6.36
C HIS A 48 -11.08 6.96 7.45
N MET A 49 -9.83 7.17 7.89
CA MET A 49 -9.52 7.97 9.10
C MET A 49 -9.13 9.43 8.82
N LYS A 50 -9.43 9.93 7.61
CA LYS A 50 -9.17 11.32 7.19
C LYS A 50 -7.68 11.66 7.28
N GLU A 51 -7.29 12.63 8.10
CA GLU A 51 -5.91 13.12 8.21
C GLU A 51 -4.97 12.06 8.82
N ALA A 52 -5.50 11.14 9.62
CA ALA A 52 -4.72 10.04 10.20
C ALA A 52 -4.44 8.90 9.20
N GLN A 53 -5.05 8.92 8.02
CA GLN A 53 -4.96 7.86 7.03
C GLN A 53 -3.51 7.60 6.58
N PHE A 54 -2.81 8.65 6.15
CA PHE A 54 -1.45 8.51 5.64
C PHE A 54 -0.43 8.17 6.74
N PRO A 55 -0.40 8.86 7.91
CA PRO A 55 0.47 8.47 9.00
C PRO A 55 0.24 7.03 9.47
N PHE A 56 -1.01 6.55 9.47
CA PHE A 56 -1.30 5.17 9.83
C PHE A 56 -0.79 4.18 8.78
N ALA A 57 -0.94 4.48 7.48
CA ALA A 57 -0.36 3.67 6.41
C ALA A 57 1.17 3.53 6.57
N VAL A 58 1.86 4.64 6.89
CA VAL A 58 3.30 4.64 7.17
C VAL A 58 3.64 3.81 8.41
N ALA A 59 2.86 3.91 9.48
CA ALA A 59 3.06 3.10 10.68
C ALA A 59 2.87 1.60 10.43
N LEU A 60 1.87 1.20 9.65
CA LEU A 60 1.67 -0.18 9.23
C LEU A 60 2.83 -0.67 8.36
N ALA A 61 3.31 0.16 7.43
CA ALA A 61 4.47 -0.15 6.61
C ALA A 61 5.73 -0.37 7.46
N ALA A 62 5.99 0.51 8.43
CA ALA A 62 7.09 0.36 9.38
C ALA A 62 6.95 -0.91 10.22
N LEU A 63 5.75 -1.23 10.70
CA LEU A 63 5.50 -2.44 11.48
C LEU A 63 5.73 -3.72 10.67
N ALA A 64 5.34 -3.75 9.39
CA ALA A 64 5.57 -4.90 8.53
C ALA A 64 7.08 -5.16 8.32
N VAL A 65 7.86 -4.11 8.10
CA VAL A 65 9.32 -4.18 7.99
C VAL A 65 9.96 -4.62 9.31
N ASP A 66 9.63 -3.95 10.42
CA ASP A 66 10.16 -4.23 11.77
C ASP A 66 9.89 -5.68 12.20
N ARG A 67 8.66 -6.15 11.98
CA ARG A 67 8.23 -7.51 12.33
C ARG A 67 8.60 -8.56 11.30
N LYS A 68 9.25 -8.17 10.20
CA LYS A 68 9.67 -9.10 9.12
C LYS A 68 8.50 -9.95 8.61
N ALA A 69 7.30 -9.38 8.59
CA ALA A 69 6.06 -10.09 8.32
C ALA A 69 5.11 -9.22 7.49
N ALA A 70 4.55 -9.80 6.43
CA ALA A 70 3.52 -9.14 5.64
C ALA A 70 2.14 -9.31 6.26
N TYR A 71 1.25 -8.35 6.00
CA TYR A 71 -0.16 -8.48 6.35
C TYR A 71 -0.84 -9.54 5.47
N PRO A 72 -1.77 -10.33 6.03
CA PRO A 72 -2.60 -11.23 5.23
C PRO A 72 -3.42 -10.44 4.21
N VAL A 73 -3.98 -11.13 3.22
CA VAL A 73 -4.99 -10.53 2.35
C VAL A 73 -6.22 -10.16 3.20
N PHE A 74 -6.74 -8.96 3.01
CA PHE A 74 -7.96 -8.47 3.64
C PHE A 74 -9.19 -8.74 2.77
N ASP A 75 -9.01 -8.72 1.45
CA ASP A 75 -10.02 -9.10 0.45
C ASP A 75 -9.42 -10.12 -0.53
N ALA A 76 -9.84 -11.37 -0.41
CA ALA A 76 -9.36 -12.46 -1.25
C ALA A 76 -9.78 -12.34 -2.73
N ALA A 77 -10.78 -11.52 -3.05
CA ALA A 77 -11.20 -11.28 -4.44
C ALA A 77 -10.37 -10.19 -5.12
N ALA A 78 -9.74 -9.29 -4.36
CA ALA A 78 -9.06 -8.11 -4.88
C ALA A 78 -7.55 -8.08 -4.63
N GLU A 79 -7.04 -8.84 -3.66
CA GLU A 79 -5.65 -8.78 -3.19
C GLU A 79 -4.90 -10.09 -3.37
N THR A 80 -3.63 -10.00 -3.76
CA THR A 80 -2.73 -11.15 -3.92
C THR A 80 -1.87 -11.37 -2.66
N PRO A 81 -1.54 -12.62 -2.31
CA PRO A 81 -0.60 -12.91 -1.23
C PRO A 81 0.78 -12.29 -1.48
N PHE A 82 1.41 -11.77 -0.43
CA PHE A 82 2.81 -11.40 -0.47
C PHE A 82 3.63 -12.57 0.08
N GLU A 83 4.62 -13.03 -0.69
CA GLU A 83 5.51 -14.12 -0.27
C GLU A 83 6.86 -13.58 0.16
N GLY A 84 7.36 -14.07 1.30
CA GLY A 84 8.66 -13.72 1.84
C GLY A 84 8.61 -12.61 2.90
N VAL A 85 9.78 -12.04 3.19
CA VAL A 85 9.97 -11.02 4.22
C VAL A 85 10.01 -9.64 3.57
N PRO A 86 9.10 -8.71 3.93
CA PRO A 86 9.14 -7.36 3.39
C PRO A 86 10.35 -6.58 3.92
N GLN A 87 11.32 -6.28 3.06
CA GLN A 87 12.47 -5.40 3.38
C GLN A 87 12.16 -3.92 3.14
N SER A 88 11.22 -3.67 2.24
CA SER A 88 10.70 -2.36 1.91
C SER A 88 9.19 -2.47 1.76
N VAL A 89 8.47 -1.45 2.18
CA VAL A 89 7.02 -1.41 2.12
C VAL A 89 6.57 -0.02 1.69
N LEU A 90 5.72 0.04 0.67
CA LEU A 90 5.14 1.28 0.19
C LEU A 90 3.89 1.62 1.02
N ALA A 91 3.77 2.86 1.43
CA ALA A 91 2.53 3.41 1.98
C ALA A 91 2.02 4.49 1.02
N THR A 92 0.77 4.37 0.60
CA THR A 92 0.09 5.37 -0.22
C THR A 92 -1.14 5.91 0.50
N ALA A 93 -1.56 7.11 0.12
CA ALA A 93 -2.87 7.65 0.47
C ALA A 93 -3.37 8.50 -0.70
N ILE A 94 -4.60 8.24 -1.14
CA ILE A 94 -5.25 8.98 -2.22
C ILE A 94 -6.58 9.49 -1.67
N GLY A 95 -6.68 10.82 -1.53
CA GLY A 95 -7.85 11.47 -0.98
C GLY A 95 -9.05 11.50 -1.94
N TYR A 96 -10.21 11.88 -1.41
CA TYR A 96 -11.46 11.87 -2.16
C TYR A 96 -11.53 12.95 -3.27
N HIS A 97 -11.09 14.17 -2.95
CA HIS A 97 -11.04 15.31 -3.88
C HIS A 97 -9.64 15.91 -4.03
N GLN A 98 -8.85 15.86 -2.96
CA GLN A 98 -7.54 16.47 -2.86
C GLN A 98 -6.66 15.63 -1.94
N PHE A 99 -5.35 15.88 -2.07
CA PHE A 99 -4.25 15.28 -1.33
C PHE A 99 -3.92 13.85 -1.74
N GLU A 100 -2.64 13.66 -2.01
CA GLU A 100 -2.02 12.37 -2.29
C GLU A 100 -0.75 12.29 -1.45
N GLY A 101 -0.38 11.08 -1.03
CA GLY A 101 0.82 10.83 -0.24
C GLY A 101 1.44 9.50 -0.61
N MET A 102 2.77 9.44 -0.63
CA MET A 102 3.52 8.22 -0.89
C MET A 102 4.81 8.22 -0.06
N ALA A 103 5.10 7.11 0.62
CA ALA A 103 6.34 6.87 1.33
C ALA A 103 6.80 5.44 1.13
N LEU A 104 8.09 5.26 0.84
CA LEU A 104 8.74 3.96 0.85
C LEU A 104 9.47 3.81 2.18
N VAL A 105 9.02 2.88 3.02
CA VAL A 105 9.66 2.55 4.30
C VAL A 105 10.61 1.38 4.06
N ASN A 106 11.88 1.53 4.46
CA ASN A 106 12.90 0.49 4.32
C ASN A 106 13.34 0.00 5.71
N ALA A 107 13.79 -1.24 5.78
CA ALA A 107 14.57 -1.71 6.92
C ALA A 107 15.83 -0.85 7.10
N ALA A 108 16.26 -0.70 8.36
CA ALA A 108 17.49 0.01 8.72
C ALA A 108 18.75 -0.76 8.33
#